data_AF-A0A1Z1WMG1-F1
#
_entry.id   AF-A0A1Z1WMG1-F1
#
_cell.length_a   1.000
_cell.length_b   1.000
_cell.length_c   1.000
_cell.angle_alpha   90.00
_cell.angle_beta   90.00
_cell.angle_gamma   90.00
#
_symmetry.space_group_name_H-M   'P 1'
#
loop_
_entity.id
_entity.type
_entity.pdbx_description
1 polymer ?
#
loop_
_entity_poly.entity_id
_entity_poly.type
_entity_poly.pdbx_seq_one_letter_code
_entity_poly.pdbx_strand_id
1 'polypeptide(L)'
;MLALLPASAALRTPQSRIDDAAAIARAVREAGASGDGLLYAPLRRRAWTLPYAGATAGLDDLALARGPAASRTLYGTEVSVGVLRARMLERTRIVVAGDPNDPPEGSADATGHEAVKREVLDAAFEVCRTWHSRGARVTLYARPGHC
;
A
#
# COMPACT_ATOMS: atom_id res chain seq x y z
N MET A 1 13.52 38.98 -4.02
CA MET A 1 13.08 37.66 -3.48
C MET A 1 11.55 37.50 -3.47
N LEU A 2 10.81 38.01 -4.48
CA LEU A 2 9.36 37.78 -4.63
C LEU A 2 9.00 36.88 -5.84
N ALA A 3 9.93 36.66 -6.77
CA ALA A 3 9.68 35.88 -7.99
C ALA A 3 9.33 34.40 -7.74
N LEU A 4 9.68 33.85 -6.58
CA LEU A 4 9.40 32.45 -6.21
C LEU A 4 8.04 32.25 -5.53
N LEU A 5 7.34 33.31 -5.12
CA LEU A 5 6.03 33.24 -4.47
C LEU A 5 4.99 32.45 -5.29
N PRO A 6 4.77 32.74 -6.60
CA PRO A 6 3.78 32.00 -7.39
C PRO A 6 4.17 30.53 -7.57
N ALA A 7 5.45 30.22 -7.82
CA ALA A 7 5.91 28.83 -7.92
C ALA A 7 5.75 28.06 -6.60
N SER A 8 6.07 28.70 -5.47
CA SER A 8 5.90 28.11 -4.13
C SER A 8 4.43 27.89 -3.79
N ALA A 9 3.53 28.77 -4.23
CA ALA A 9 2.09 28.61 -4.07
C ALA A 9 1.56 27.43 -4.89
N ALA A 10 2.02 27.29 -6.14
CA ALA A 10 1.63 26.17 -7.01
C ALA A 10 1.99 24.80 -6.39
N LEU A 11 3.16 24.68 -5.75
CA LEU A 11 3.62 23.45 -5.06
C LEU A 11 2.79 23.05 -3.83
N ARG A 12 1.91 23.92 -3.34
CA ARG A 12 1.01 23.63 -2.21
C ARG A 12 -0.38 23.19 -2.67
N THR A 13 -0.66 23.24 -3.97
CA THR A 13 -1.93 22.77 -4.51
C THR A 13 -1.96 21.24 -4.61
N PRO A 14 -3.13 20.59 -4.45
CA PRO A 14 -3.26 19.14 -4.67
C PRO A 14 -2.79 18.70 -6.06
N GLN A 15 -2.95 19.54 -7.08
CA GLN A 15 -2.56 19.26 -8.47
C GLN A 15 -1.05 19.13 -8.66
N SER A 16 -0.24 19.69 -7.75
CA SER A 16 1.22 19.50 -7.75
C SER A 16 1.67 18.13 -7.24
N ARG A 17 0.74 17.31 -6.71
CA ARG A 17 1.05 15.97 -6.20
C ARG A 17 1.01 14.96 -7.34
N ILE A 18 2.00 14.08 -7.35
CA ILE A 18 2.05 12.93 -8.25
C ILE A 18 0.92 11.95 -7.92
N ASP A 19 0.61 11.80 -6.62
CA ASP A 19 -0.35 10.83 -6.11
C ASP A 19 -1.60 11.53 -5.55
N ASP A 20 -2.77 10.92 -5.76
CA ASP A 20 -4.02 11.32 -5.11
C ASP A 20 -4.28 10.48 -3.84
N ALA A 21 -3.58 10.80 -2.76
CA ALA A 21 -3.65 10.02 -1.52
C ALA A 21 -5.08 9.91 -0.96
N ALA A 22 -5.93 10.94 -1.16
CA ALA A 22 -7.33 10.90 -0.74
C ALA A 22 -8.14 9.87 -1.54
N ALA A 23 -7.98 9.85 -2.86
CA ALA A 23 -8.61 8.85 -3.72
C ALA A 23 -8.12 7.43 -3.41
N ILE A 24 -6.82 7.26 -3.16
CA ILE A 24 -6.21 5.98 -2.82
C ILE A 24 -6.73 5.46 -1.48
N ALA A 25 -6.75 6.29 -0.45
CA ALA A 25 -7.27 5.93 0.86
C ALA A 25 -8.76 5.54 0.82
N ARG A 26 -9.54 6.19 -0.04
CA ARG A 26 -10.93 5.79 -0.31
C ARG A 26 -11.01 4.46 -1.04
N ALA A 27 -10.18 4.23 -2.07
CA ALA A 27 -10.14 2.95 -2.78
C ALA A 27 -9.75 1.78 -1.87
N VAL A 28 -8.80 1.97 -0.95
CA VAL A 28 -8.45 0.96 0.07
C VAL A 28 -9.65 0.60 0.94
N ARG A 29 -10.37 1.62 1.43
CA ARG A 29 -11.58 1.41 2.24
C ARG A 29 -12.71 0.72 1.46
N GLU A 30 -12.91 1.10 0.20
CA GLU A 30 -13.94 0.49 -0.67
C GLU A 30 -13.60 -0.95 -1.07
N ALA A 31 -12.32 -1.28 -1.20
CA ALA A 31 -11.86 -2.62 -1.55
C ALA A 31 -11.94 -3.61 -0.38
N GLY A 32 -11.68 -3.13 0.83
CA GLY A 32 -11.52 -3.97 2.01
C GLY A 32 -12.81 -4.22 2.79
N ALA A 33 -12.91 -5.42 3.37
CA ALA A 33 -13.89 -5.77 4.39
C ALA A 33 -13.18 -6.04 5.73
N SER A 34 -13.93 -6.01 6.84
CA SER A 34 -13.36 -6.34 8.16
C SER A 34 -12.78 -7.75 8.18
N GLY A 35 -11.53 -7.89 8.61
CA GLY A 35 -10.78 -9.16 8.63
C GLY A 35 -9.91 -9.39 7.39
N ASP A 36 -10.04 -8.58 6.34
CA ASP A 36 -9.14 -8.64 5.19
C ASP A 36 -7.73 -8.20 5.58
N GLY A 37 -6.73 -8.80 4.93
CA GLY A 37 -5.35 -8.32 5.01
C GLY A 37 -5.12 -7.06 4.17
N LEU A 38 -4.14 -6.27 4.56
CA LEU A 38 -3.64 -5.11 3.81
C LEU A 38 -2.14 -5.22 3.61
N LEU A 39 -1.70 -4.94 2.38
CA LEU A 39 -0.30 -4.82 2.02
C LEU A 39 -0.04 -3.50 1.28
N TYR A 40 1.12 -2.91 1.55
CA TYR A 40 1.66 -1.80 0.78
C TYR A 40 2.84 -2.29 -0.06
N ALA A 41 2.83 -1.95 -1.35
CA ALA A 41 3.82 -2.41 -2.31
C ALA A 41 4.35 -1.23 -3.16
N PRO A 42 5.46 -0.59 -2.78
CA PRO A 42 6.34 -0.90 -1.64
C PRO A 42 5.90 -0.33 -0.29
N LEU A 43 6.61 -0.69 0.79
CA LEU A 43 6.44 -0.18 2.16
C LEU A 43 6.08 1.31 2.26
N ARG A 44 6.76 2.18 1.50
CA ARG A 44 6.52 3.65 1.54
C ARG A 44 5.08 4.05 1.21
N ARG A 45 4.34 3.19 0.52
CA ARG A 45 2.95 3.44 0.12
C ARG A 45 1.98 3.44 1.29
N ARG A 46 2.42 3.02 2.48
CA ARG A 46 1.69 3.26 3.74
C ARG A 46 1.35 4.74 3.93
N ALA A 47 2.21 5.65 3.44
CA ALA A 47 2.00 7.09 3.46
C ALA A 47 0.68 7.56 2.81
N TRP A 48 0.13 6.81 1.86
CA TRP A 48 -1.15 7.18 1.23
C TRP A 48 -2.34 7.11 2.19
N THR A 49 -2.26 6.25 3.21
CA THR A 49 -3.37 6.02 4.16
C THR A 49 -3.12 6.60 5.55
N LEU A 50 -1.86 6.86 5.94
CA LEU A 50 -1.50 7.40 7.26
C LEU A 50 -2.32 8.65 7.67
N PRO A 51 -2.61 9.63 6.78
CA PRO A 51 -3.40 10.80 7.14
C PRO A 51 -4.89 10.53 7.33
N TYR A 52 -5.39 9.35 6.97
CA TYR A 52 -6.81 9.02 6.88
C TYR A 52 -7.15 7.86 7.81
N ALA A 53 -7.41 8.15 9.08
CA ALA A 53 -7.60 7.14 10.14
C ALA A 53 -8.66 6.06 9.84
N GLY A 54 -9.68 6.37 9.03
CA GLY A 54 -10.72 5.42 8.62
C GLY A 54 -10.43 4.64 7.34
N ALA A 55 -9.31 4.88 6.65
CA ALA A 55 -9.00 4.25 5.38
C ALA A 55 -8.71 2.75 5.52
N THR A 56 -8.17 2.34 6.66
CA THR A 56 -7.76 0.96 6.95
C THR A 56 -8.55 0.34 8.09
N ALA A 57 -9.71 0.93 8.43
CA ALA A 57 -10.54 0.43 9.52
C ALA A 57 -11.01 -1.01 9.23
N GLY A 58 -10.73 -1.93 10.15
CA GLY A 58 -11.04 -3.35 10.00
C GLY A 58 -10.07 -4.15 9.13
N LEU A 59 -9.05 -3.51 8.54
CA LEU A 59 -7.99 -4.18 7.79
C LEU A 59 -6.77 -4.41 8.67
N ASP A 60 -6.10 -5.55 8.46
CA ASP A 60 -4.87 -5.90 9.17
C ASP A 60 -3.65 -5.70 8.27
N ASP A 61 -2.75 -4.77 8.62
CA ASP A 61 -1.50 -4.56 7.89
C ASP A 61 -0.55 -5.74 8.17
N LEU A 62 -0.55 -6.71 7.25
CA LEU A 62 0.11 -8.00 7.43
C LEU A 62 1.64 -7.85 7.55
N ALA A 63 2.20 -6.83 6.91
CA ALA A 63 3.62 -6.57 6.91
C ALA A 63 4.07 -5.78 8.14
N LEU A 64 3.18 -5.08 8.85
CA LEU A 64 3.57 -4.20 9.94
C LEU A 64 4.14 -4.96 11.14
N ALA A 65 5.36 -4.59 11.54
CA ALA A 65 5.93 -4.95 12.84
C ALA A 65 5.77 -3.82 13.85
N ARG A 66 6.17 -2.59 13.46
CA ARG A 66 6.07 -1.39 14.29
C ARG A 66 5.68 -0.20 13.44
N GLY A 67 4.65 0.53 13.88
CA GLY A 67 4.18 1.76 13.23
C GLY A 67 5.21 2.88 13.22
N PRO A 68 5.03 3.92 12.37
CA PRO A 68 5.99 5.01 12.20
C PRO A 68 6.51 5.63 13.51
N ALA A 69 5.59 5.95 14.43
CA ALA A 69 5.92 6.54 15.73
C ALA A 69 6.74 5.58 16.63
N ALA A 70 6.36 4.30 16.67
CA ALA A 70 7.01 3.29 17.51
C ALA A 70 8.40 2.87 16.99
N SER A 71 8.60 2.88 15.67
CA SER A 71 9.88 2.52 15.06
C SER A 71 10.82 3.71 14.86
N ARG A 72 10.33 4.95 14.97
CA ARG A 72 11.06 6.19 14.62
C ARG A 72 11.51 6.22 13.15
N THR A 73 10.66 5.73 12.27
CA THR A 73 10.88 5.74 10.80
C THR A 73 9.65 6.31 10.10
N LEU A 74 9.80 6.85 8.89
CA LEU A 74 8.69 7.49 8.16
C LEU A 74 7.49 6.56 7.91
N TYR A 75 7.76 5.29 7.63
CA TYR A 75 6.71 4.35 7.20
C TYR A 75 6.46 3.24 8.20
N GLY A 76 7.29 3.06 9.21
CA GLY A 76 7.26 1.86 10.06
C GLY A 76 8.25 0.81 9.57
N THR A 77 8.38 -0.28 10.33
CA THR A 77 9.22 -1.43 9.97
C THR A 77 8.35 -2.64 9.68
N GLU A 78 8.81 -3.48 8.77
CA GLU A 78 8.13 -4.73 8.44
C GLU A 78 8.59 -5.90 9.33
N VAL A 79 7.73 -6.90 9.49
CA VAL A 79 8.08 -8.20 10.11
C VAL A 79 9.09 -8.97 9.25
N SER A 80 9.66 -10.07 9.74
CA SER A 80 10.52 -10.91 8.90
C SER A 80 9.75 -11.50 7.71
N VAL A 81 10.44 -11.81 6.62
CA VAL A 81 9.84 -12.41 5.42
C VAL A 81 9.07 -13.71 5.69
N GLY A 82 9.53 -14.53 6.64
CA GLY A 82 8.83 -15.74 7.06
C GLY A 82 7.50 -15.46 7.76
N VAL A 83 7.48 -14.46 8.65
CA VAL A 83 6.26 -14.02 9.34
C VAL A 83 5.28 -13.37 8.36
N LEU A 84 5.78 -12.53 7.43
CA LEU A 84 4.96 -11.93 6.38
C LEU A 84 4.28 -13.01 5.53
N ARG A 85 5.04 -13.99 5.05
CA ARG A 85 4.50 -15.12 4.26
C ARG A 85 3.41 -15.87 5.03
N ALA A 86 3.66 -16.21 6.29
CA ALA A 86 2.68 -16.91 7.12
C ALA A 86 1.37 -16.10 7.27
N ARG A 87 1.49 -14.82 7.64
CA ARG A 87 0.34 -13.91 7.78
C ARG A 87 -0.45 -13.75 6.49
N MET A 88 0.22 -13.66 5.34
CA MET A 88 -0.45 -13.63 4.04
C MET A 88 -1.24 -14.91 3.79
N LEU A 89 -0.64 -16.07 4.05
CA LEU A 89 -1.29 -17.35 3.81
C LEU A 89 -2.47 -17.64 4.77
N GLU A 90 -2.53 -16.99 5.93
CA GLU A 90 -3.66 -17.07 6.85
C GLU A 90 -4.90 -16.28 6.40
N ARG A 91 -4.78 -15.45 5.36
CA ARG A 91 -5.91 -14.63 4.88
C ARG A 91 -6.63 -15.26 3.70
N THR A 92 -7.94 -15.08 3.69
CA THR A 92 -8.78 -15.40 2.53
C THR A 92 -8.73 -14.30 1.48
N ARG A 93 -8.61 -13.04 1.91
CA ARG A 93 -8.63 -11.84 1.07
C ARG A 93 -7.56 -10.86 1.51
N ILE A 94 -6.93 -10.20 0.53
CA ILE A 94 -5.86 -9.23 0.74
C ILE A 94 -6.08 -8.04 -0.18
N VAL A 95 -6.16 -6.84 0.39
CA VAL A 95 -6.09 -5.58 -0.34
C VAL A 95 -4.62 -5.17 -0.48
N VAL A 96 -4.19 -4.86 -1.69
CA VAL A 96 -2.84 -4.40 -1.99
C VAL A 96 -2.91 -2.97 -2.51
N ALA A 97 -2.30 -2.03 -1.78
CA ALA A 97 -2.10 -0.66 -2.23
C ALA A 97 -0.67 -0.51 -2.76
N GLY A 98 -0.52 -0.46 -4.08
CA GLY A 98 0.79 -0.46 -4.71
C GLY A 98 0.95 0.51 -5.87
N ASP A 99 2.19 0.58 -6.33
CA ASP A 99 2.53 1.33 -7.54
C ASP A 99 1.83 0.73 -8.78
N PRO A 100 1.51 1.55 -9.79
CA PRO A 100 0.85 1.08 -11.00
C PRO A 100 1.74 0.16 -11.85
N ASN A 101 3.07 0.32 -11.72
CA ASN A 101 4.08 -0.48 -12.40
C ASN A 101 4.96 -1.16 -11.37
N ASP A 102 5.53 -2.31 -11.73
CA ASP A 102 6.58 -2.93 -10.93
C ASP A 102 7.78 -1.98 -10.77
N PRO A 103 8.45 -2.02 -9.61
CA PRO A 103 9.65 -1.22 -9.38
C PRO A 103 10.75 -1.64 -10.37
N PRO A 104 11.55 -0.68 -10.88
CA PRO A 104 12.72 -1.01 -11.70
C PRO A 104 13.66 -1.97 -10.96
N GLU A 105 14.32 -2.85 -11.72
CA GLU A 105 15.35 -3.72 -11.20
C GLU A 105 16.47 -2.90 -10.53
N GLY A 106 16.94 -3.33 -9.36
CA GLY A 106 17.96 -2.62 -8.58
C GLY A 106 17.47 -1.37 -7.83
N SER A 107 16.18 -1.02 -7.89
CA SER A 107 15.63 0.05 -7.06
C SER A 107 15.67 -0.31 -5.56
N ALA A 108 15.66 0.70 -4.69
CA ALA A 108 15.58 0.50 -3.24
C ALA A 108 14.31 -0.25 -2.79
N ASP A 109 13.33 -0.38 -3.68
CA ASP A 109 12.08 -1.12 -3.46
C ASP A 109 12.17 -2.58 -3.85
N ALA A 110 13.20 -3.01 -4.59
CA ALA A 110 13.44 -4.40 -4.94
C ALA A 110 13.99 -5.20 -3.73
N THR A 111 13.29 -5.15 -2.61
CA THR A 111 13.66 -5.82 -1.36
C THR A 111 13.12 -7.25 -1.31
N GLY A 112 13.66 -8.07 -0.40
CA GLY A 112 13.15 -9.42 -0.15
C GLY A 112 11.67 -9.44 0.28
N HIS A 113 11.18 -8.38 0.93
CA HIS A 113 9.76 -8.25 1.28
C HIS A 113 8.88 -8.08 0.06
N GLU A 114 9.24 -7.20 -0.88
CA GLU A 114 8.45 -7.01 -2.10
C GLU A 114 8.46 -8.26 -2.99
N ALA A 115 9.58 -8.98 -3.03
CA ALA A 115 9.66 -10.27 -3.70
C ALA A 115 8.68 -11.29 -3.08
N VAL A 116 8.66 -11.42 -1.74
CA VAL A 116 7.76 -12.36 -1.04
C VAL A 116 6.29 -11.98 -1.20
N LYS A 117 5.95 -10.68 -1.15
CA LYS A 117 4.57 -10.21 -1.40
C LYS A 117 4.11 -10.67 -2.80
N ARG A 118 4.91 -10.41 -3.82
CA ARG A 118 4.61 -10.81 -5.20
C ARG A 118 4.49 -12.32 -5.34
N GLU A 119 5.48 -13.07 -4.85
CA GLU A 119 5.50 -14.54 -4.94
C GLU A 119 4.27 -15.18 -4.29
N VAL A 120 3.87 -14.73 -3.09
CA VAL A 120 2.73 -15.31 -2.39
C VAL A 120 1.40 -14.92 -3.05
N LEU A 121 1.26 -13.68 -3.53
CA LEU A 121 0.07 -13.25 -4.27
C LEU A 121 -0.09 -14.06 -5.56
N ASP A 122 0.98 -14.21 -6.34
CA ASP A 122 0.96 -14.94 -7.61
C ASP A 122 0.71 -16.44 -7.42
N ALA A 123 1.25 -17.04 -6.36
CA ALA A 123 1.14 -18.49 -6.13
C ALA A 123 -0.18 -18.91 -5.48
N ALA A 124 -0.83 -18.02 -4.71
CA ALA A 124 -1.82 -18.43 -3.72
C ALA A 124 -3.12 -17.63 -3.76
N PHE A 125 -3.20 -16.58 -4.58
CA PHE A 125 -4.35 -15.69 -4.70
C PHE A 125 -4.67 -15.38 -6.16
N GLU A 126 -5.89 -14.94 -6.42
CA GLU A 126 -6.36 -14.42 -7.69
C GLU A 126 -6.83 -12.97 -7.55
N VAL A 127 -6.77 -12.20 -8.64
CA VAL A 127 -7.23 -10.80 -8.66
C VAL A 127 -8.75 -10.77 -8.80
N CYS A 128 -9.45 -10.23 -7.81
CA CYS A 128 -10.90 -10.02 -7.88
C CYS A 128 -11.27 -8.70 -8.54
N ARG A 129 -10.59 -7.61 -8.15
CA ARG A 129 -10.88 -6.28 -8.66
C ARG A 129 -9.69 -5.35 -8.47
N THR A 130 -9.54 -4.41 -9.40
CA THR A 130 -8.52 -3.36 -9.35
C THR A 130 -9.18 -1.99 -9.46
N TRP A 131 -8.76 -1.05 -8.60
CA TRP A 131 -9.09 0.37 -8.65
C TRP A 131 -7.83 1.14 -9.05
N HIS A 132 -7.94 1.92 -10.12
CA HIS A 132 -6.87 2.80 -10.58
C HIS A 132 -7.09 4.20 -10.01
N SER A 133 -6.08 4.73 -9.33
CA SER A 133 -6.02 6.11 -8.86
C SER A 133 -4.78 6.78 -9.43
N ARG A 134 -4.76 8.12 -9.48
CA ARG A 134 -3.59 8.84 -9.95
C ARG A 134 -2.37 8.45 -9.10
N GLY A 135 -1.37 7.86 -9.74
CA GLY A 135 -0.13 7.42 -9.08
C GLY A 135 -0.18 6.07 -8.37
N ALA A 136 -1.32 5.34 -8.41
CA ALA A 136 -1.48 4.11 -7.63
C ALA A 136 -2.46 3.11 -8.23
N ARG A 137 -2.29 1.85 -7.82
CA ARG A 137 -3.22 0.76 -8.03
C ARG A 137 -3.60 0.16 -6.68
N VAL A 138 -4.90 0.05 -6.42
CA VAL A 138 -5.43 -0.73 -5.30
C VAL A 138 -6.04 -2.00 -5.87
N THR A 139 -5.61 -3.17 -5.43
CA THR A 139 -6.08 -4.45 -5.95
C THR A 139 -6.59 -5.32 -4.81
N LEU A 140 -7.80 -5.86 -4.95
CA LEU A 140 -8.32 -6.90 -4.09
C LEU A 140 -7.93 -8.26 -4.65
N TYR A 141 -7.21 -9.02 -3.85
CA TYR A 141 -6.88 -10.41 -4.07
C TYR A 141 -7.72 -11.31 -3.16
N ALA A 142 -8.10 -12.48 -3.63
CA ALA A 142 -8.72 -13.51 -2.81
C ALA A 142 -8.13 -14.89 -3.10
N ARG A 143 -8.33 -15.84 -2.19
CA ARG A 143 -8.09 -17.24 -2.49
C ARG A 143 -8.94 -17.66 -3.69
N PRO A 144 -8.48 -18.63 -4.50
CA PRO A 144 -9.25 -19.11 -5.65
C PRO A 144 -10.70 -19.46 -5.27
N GLY A 145 -11.68 -18.85 -5.95
CA GLY A 145 -13.10 -19.05 -5.68
C GLY A 145 -13.70 -18.23 -4.52
N HIS A 146 -12.96 -17.24 -4.02
CA HIS A 146 -13.39 -16.35 -2.93
C HIS A 146 -13.47 -14.87 -3.33
N CYS A 147 -13.49 -14.59 -4.63
CA CYS A 147 -14.09 -13.37 -5.17
C CYS A 147 -15.64 -13.49 -5.10
#